data_AF-A0A3D0HKL9-F1
#
_entry.id   AF-A0A3D0HKL9-F1
#
_cell.length_a   1.000
_cell.length_b   1.000
_cell.length_c   1.000
_cell.angle_alpha   90.00
_cell.angle_beta   90.00
_cell.angle_gamma   90.00
#
_symmetry.space_group_name_H-M   'P 1'
#
loop_
_entity.id
_entity.type
_entity.pdbx_description
1 polymer ?
#
loop_
_entity_poly.entity_id
_entity_poly.type
_entity_poly.pdbx_seq_one_letter_code
_entity_poly.pdbx_strand_id
1 'polypeptide(L)'
;MKAFLQFLQRAFKYFRNTKRVWRRPPRASLLIIDRGTASPLDEMFAHHNPHIMEIRGESVNMFALLRALPKIHLGAVAYLEAYIDFVEPKLILSRTDNNHTLWQLKRRPNVTYKVALIQNGWRLTVDFEISALLSSTSSCG
;
A
#
# COMPACT_ATOMS: atom_id res chain seq x y z
N MET A 1 -6.56 30.44 -9.15
CA MET A 1 -6.04 30.74 -7.79
C MET A 1 -6.73 29.94 -6.67
N LYS A 2 -8.07 29.89 -6.57
CA LYS A 2 -8.77 29.16 -5.48
C LYS A 2 -8.42 27.66 -5.38
N ALA A 3 -8.34 26.95 -6.51
CA ALA A 3 -7.99 25.52 -6.54
C ALA A 3 -6.55 25.24 -6.08
N PHE A 4 -5.60 26.12 -6.45
CA PHE A 4 -4.21 26.02 -6.02
C PHE A 4 -4.05 26.27 -4.52
N LEU A 5 -4.76 27.28 -3.99
CA LEU A 5 -4.79 27.54 -2.55
C LEU A 5 -5.39 26.38 -1.75
N GLN A 6 -6.49 25.80 -2.25
CA GLN A 6 -7.11 24.62 -1.65
C GLN A 6 -6.19 23.39 -1.69
N PHE A 7 -5.44 23.20 -2.79
CA PHE A 7 -4.43 22.17 -2.89
C PHE A 7 -3.31 22.36 -1.86
N LEU A 8 -2.78 23.58 -1.73
CA LEU A 8 -1.77 23.94 -0.73
C LEU A 8 -2.28 23.72 0.70
N GLN A 9 -3.51 24.11 1.00
CA GLN A 9 -4.13 23.87 2.30
C GLN A 9 -4.27 22.38 2.62
N ARG A 10 -4.67 21.57 1.64
CA ARG A 10 -4.74 20.10 1.79
C ARG A 10 -3.36 19.49 2.01
N ALA A 11 -2.37 19.90 1.22
CA ALA A 11 -0.98 19.47 1.36
C ALA A 11 -0.41 19.87 2.73
N PHE A 12 -0.67 21.09 3.20
CA PHE A 12 -0.24 21.57 4.50
C PHE A 12 -0.93 20.82 5.64
N LYS A 13 -2.24 20.60 5.56
CA LYS A 13 -2.99 19.81 6.56
C LYS A 13 -2.46 18.39 6.66
N TYR A 14 -2.16 17.76 5.51
CA TYR A 14 -1.53 16.45 5.44
C TYR A 14 -0.16 16.48 6.12
N PHE A 15 0.71 17.41 5.72
CA PHE A 15 2.06 17.53 6.25
C PHE A 15 2.13 17.90 7.75
N ARG A 16 1.07 18.54 8.29
CA ARG A 16 0.97 18.88 9.73
C ARG A 16 0.55 17.67 10.58
N ASN A 17 -0.33 16.82 10.06
CA ASN A 17 -0.86 15.68 10.79
C ASN A 17 -0.01 14.40 10.63
N THR A 18 0.88 14.36 9.63
CA THR A 18 1.75 13.22 9.38
C THR A 18 3.05 13.30 10.18
N LYS A 19 3.43 12.18 10.81
CA LYS A 19 4.70 12.06 11.53
C LYS A 19 5.87 12.08 10.55
N ARG A 20 6.83 12.99 10.76
CA ARG A 20 8.02 13.11 9.91
C ARG A 20 9.14 12.25 10.45
N VAL A 21 9.58 11.28 9.66
CA VAL A 21 10.66 10.36 10.02
C VAL A 21 11.94 10.79 9.31
N TRP A 22 12.88 11.31 10.10
CA TRP A 22 14.22 11.70 9.65
C TRP A 22 15.24 10.59 9.90
N ARG A 23 14.86 9.35 9.60
CA ARG A 23 15.76 8.20 9.64
C ARG A 23 15.77 7.56 8.26
N ARG A 24 16.95 7.18 7.79
CA ARG A 24 17.06 6.45 6.52
C ARG A 24 16.30 5.13 6.64
N PRO A 25 15.51 4.71 5.64
CA PRO A 25 14.89 3.39 5.64
C PRO A 25 15.98 2.31 5.81
N PRO A 26 15.82 1.36 6.74
CA PRO A 26 16.77 0.27 6.90
C PRO A 26 16.70 -0.67 5.69
N ARG A 27 17.81 -1.36 5.41
CA ARG A 27 17.80 -2.46 4.45
C ARG A 27 17.03 -3.64 5.05
N ALA A 28 16.11 -4.21 4.29
CA ALA A 28 15.31 -5.34 4.73
C ALA A 28 14.92 -6.23 3.55
N SER A 29 15.06 -7.55 3.69
CA SER A 29 14.70 -8.50 2.62
C SER A 29 13.20 -8.57 2.36
N LEU A 30 12.38 -8.26 3.37
CA LEU A 30 10.93 -8.24 3.29
C LEU A 30 10.42 -6.82 3.61
N LEU A 31 9.73 -6.22 2.64
CA LEU A 31 9.06 -4.93 2.78
C LEU A 31 7.55 -5.15 2.77
N ILE A 32 6.86 -4.82 3.86
CA ILE A 32 5.41 -4.85 3.96
C ILE A 32 4.88 -3.44 3.70
N ILE A 33 4.04 -3.30 2.69
CA ILE A 33 3.35 -2.07 2.35
C ILE A 33 1.96 -2.11 2.97
N ASP A 34 1.66 -1.05 3.74
CA ASP A 34 0.47 -0.91 4.57
C ASP A 34 0.51 -1.84 5.81
N ARG A 35 0.54 -1.24 7.00
CA ARG A 35 0.51 -1.99 8.27
C ARG A 35 -0.83 -2.73 8.42
N GLY A 36 -1.93 -2.17 7.89
CA GLY A 36 -3.29 -2.68 8.09
C GLY A 36 -3.67 -2.82 9.57
N THR A 37 -4.89 -3.27 9.85
CA THR A 37 -5.26 -3.78 11.19
C THR A 37 -4.50 -5.08 11.45
N ALA A 38 -4.00 -5.25 12.69
CA ALA A 38 -3.18 -6.36 13.16
C ALA A 38 -3.58 -7.68 12.50
N SER A 39 -2.70 -8.19 11.65
CA SER A 39 -2.98 -9.37 10.82
C SER A 39 -2.08 -10.52 11.27
N PRO A 40 -2.56 -11.79 11.20
CA PRO A 40 -1.74 -12.98 11.43
C PRO A 40 -0.45 -13.00 10.60
N LEU A 41 -0.40 -12.23 9.50
CA LEU A 41 0.78 -12.05 8.67
C LEU A 41 1.97 -11.47 9.44
N ASP A 42 1.72 -10.53 10.35
CA ASP A 42 2.81 -9.90 11.10
C ASP A 42 3.49 -10.93 12.02
N GLU A 43 2.72 -11.89 12.55
CA GLU A 43 3.22 -13.04 13.32
C GLU A 43 3.92 -14.07 12.42
N MET A 44 3.30 -14.44 11.30
CA MET A 44 3.88 -15.40 10.34
C MET A 44 5.23 -14.94 9.80
N PHE A 45 5.41 -13.64 9.58
CA PHE A 45 6.64 -13.06 9.05
C PHE A 45 7.56 -12.46 10.12
N ALA A 46 7.24 -12.52 11.41
CA ALA A 46 8.04 -11.95 12.49
C ALA A 46 9.52 -12.40 12.45
N HIS A 47 9.75 -13.67 12.12
CA HIS A 47 11.08 -14.29 12.03
C HIS A 47 11.96 -13.73 10.89
N HIS A 48 11.35 -13.03 9.92
CA HIS A 48 12.05 -12.43 8.79
C HIS A 48 12.37 -10.95 8.97
N ASN A 49 12.12 -10.39 10.17
CA ASN A 49 12.33 -8.98 10.51
C ASN A 49 11.79 -8.03 9.41
N PRO A 50 10.48 -8.07 9.13
CA PRO A 50 9.88 -7.32 8.05
C PRO A 50 10.01 -5.82 8.32
N HIS A 51 10.41 -5.06 7.31
CA HIS A 51 10.31 -3.60 7.38
C HIS A 51 8.93 -3.16 6.90
N ILE A 52 8.25 -2.34 7.71
CA ILE A 52 6.88 -1.90 7.41
C ILE A 52 6.92 -0.47 6.89
N MET A 53 6.33 -0.25 5.72
CA MET A 53 6.12 1.05 5.12
C MET A 53 4.66 1.48 5.30
N GLU A 54 4.47 2.56 6.06
CA GLU A 54 3.18 3.20 6.27
C GLU A 54 2.84 4.08 5.06
N ILE A 55 1.78 3.74 4.32
CA ILE A 55 1.34 4.49 3.13
C ILE A 55 0.07 5.32 3.36
N ARG A 56 -0.57 5.20 4.53
CA ARG A 56 -1.83 5.88 4.88
C ARG A 56 -1.65 7.32 5.38
N GLY A 57 -0.43 7.86 5.32
CA GLY A 57 -0.11 9.21 5.82
C GLY A 57 0.11 9.28 7.33
N GLU A 58 0.28 8.13 7.99
CA GLU A 58 0.64 8.05 9.42
C GLU A 58 2.06 8.59 9.64
N SER A 59 2.99 8.15 8.79
CA SER A 59 4.35 8.68 8.74
C SER A 59 4.85 8.89 7.31
N VAL A 60 5.76 9.85 7.15
CA VAL A 60 6.47 10.11 5.90
C VAL A 60 7.97 10.13 6.19
N ASN A 61 8.71 9.38 5.39
CA ASN A 61 10.15 9.34 5.46
C ASN A 61 10.74 10.48 4.63
N MET A 62 11.40 11.41 5.29
CA MET A 62 11.88 12.62 4.64
C MET A 62 13.05 12.36 3.69
N PHE A 63 13.86 11.31 3.92
CA PHE A 63 14.94 10.95 2.99
C PHE A 63 14.40 10.39 1.68
N ALA A 64 13.39 9.52 1.75
CA ALA A 64 12.68 9.03 0.56
C ALA A 64 12.00 10.19 -0.19
N LEU A 65 11.38 11.12 0.54
CA LEU A 65 10.75 12.30 -0.05
C LEU A 65 11.75 13.21 -0.78
N LEU A 66 12.89 13.52 -0.14
CA LEU A 66 13.94 14.32 -0.75
C LEU A 66 14.53 13.66 -2.00
N ARG A 67 14.75 12.34 -1.96
CA ARG A 67 15.22 11.57 -3.12
C ARG A 67 14.18 11.50 -4.25
N ALA A 68 12.90 11.63 -3.94
CA ALA A 68 11.81 11.66 -4.92
C ALA A 68 11.61 13.03 -5.58
N LEU A 69 12.18 14.12 -5.06
CA LEU A 69 12.01 15.48 -5.60
C LEU A 69 12.32 15.61 -7.10
N PRO A 70 13.40 15.02 -7.65
CA PRO A 70 13.68 15.12 -9.08
C PRO A 70 12.60 14.46 -9.95
N LYS A 71 11.83 13.53 -9.38
CA LYS A 71 10.76 12.77 -10.04
C LYS A 71 9.36 13.13 -9.54
N ILE A 72 9.18 14.31 -8.94
CA ILE A 72 7.91 14.70 -8.30
C ILE A 72 6.70 14.66 -9.24
N HIS A 73 6.93 14.76 -10.56
CA HIS A 73 5.89 14.60 -11.60
C HIS A 73 5.26 13.19 -11.64
N LEU A 74 5.93 12.16 -11.10
CA LEU A 74 5.37 10.81 -10.93
C LEU A 74 4.55 10.67 -9.63
N GLY A 75 4.47 11.72 -8.81
CA GLY A 75 3.68 11.75 -7.58
C GLY A 75 4.10 10.68 -6.57
N ALA A 76 3.11 9.96 -6.03
CA ALA A 76 3.32 8.93 -5.02
C ALA A 76 4.24 7.79 -5.47
N VAL A 77 4.33 7.54 -6.78
CA VAL A 77 5.18 6.50 -7.39
C VAL A 77 6.65 6.82 -7.15
N ALA A 78 7.06 8.07 -7.36
CA ALA A 78 8.45 8.49 -7.14
C ALA A 78 8.88 8.32 -5.68
N TYR A 79 7.99 8.65 -4.74
CA TYR A 79 8.24 8.42 -3.32
C TYR A 79 8.42 6.93 -3.02
N LEU A 80 7.54 6.09 -3.56
CA LEU A 80 7.59 4.65 -3.36
C LEU A 80 8.85 4.02 -3.97
N GLU A 81 9.22 4.42 -5.20
CA GLU A 81 10.47 4.01 -5.84
C GLU A 81 11.69 4.42 -5.00
N ALA A 82 11.74 5.68 -4.55
CA ALA A 82 12.84 6.18 -3.73
C ALA A 82 12.94 5.44 -2.39
N TYR A 83 11.81 5.07 -1.79
CA TYR A 83 11.78 4.27 -0.56
C TYR A 83 12.30 2.85 -0.80
N ILE A 84 11.84 2.19 -1.86
CA ILE A 84 12.29 0.83 -2.24
C ILE A 84 13.77 0.81 -2.56
N ASP A 85 14.29 1.84 -3.24
CA ASP A 85 15.72 2.01 -3.50
C ASP A 85 16.57 2.08 -2.23
N PHE A 86 16.02 2.59 -1.12
CA PHE A 86 16.73 2.63 0.16
C PHE A 86 16.69 1.28 0.88
N VAL A 87 15.55 0.59 0.83
CA VAL A 87 15.33 -0.68 1.55
C VAL A 87 15.98 -1.87 0.82
N GLU A 88 16.05 -1.82 -0.51
CA GLU A 88 16.53 -2.91 -1.37
C GLU A 88 15.91 -4.28 -1.03
N PRO A 89 14.56 -4.41 -1.04
CA PRO A 89 13.90 -5.65 -0.66
C PRO A 89 14.10 -6.77 -1.68
N LYS A 90 13.95 -8.02 -1.22
CA LYS A 90 13.82 -9.20 -2.09
C LYS A 90 12.34 -9.53 -2.34
N LEU A 91 11.48 -9.25 -1.37
CA LEU A 91 10.05 -9.44 -1.44
C LEU A 91 9.32 -8.20 -0.93
N ILE A 92 8.40 -7.70 -1.73
CA ILE A 92 7.44 -6.67 -1.37
C ILE A 92 6.09 -7.35 -1.19
N LEU A 93 5.51 -7.20 -0.01
CA LEU A 93 4.19 -7.68 0.34
C LEU A 93 3.24 -6.50 0.42
N SER A 94 2.18 -6.49 -0.39
CA SER A 94 1.10 -5.50 -0.22
C SER A 94 -0.16 -6.18 0.25
N ARG A 95 -0.79 -5.60 1.27
CA ARG A 95 -2.13 -6.00 1.73
C ARG A 95 -3.26 -5.29 0.98
N THR A 96 -2.91 -4.36 0.10
CA THR A 96 -3.85 -3.72 -0.83
C THR A 96 -3.59 -4.24 -2.24
N ASP A 97 -4.61 -4.84 -2.83
CA ASP A 97 -4.65 -5.35 -4.19
C ASP A 97 -5.04 -4.27 -5.21
N ASN A 98 -5.80 -3.26 -4.78
CA ASN A 98 -6.37 -2.23 -5.65
C ASN A 98 -5.51 -0.95 -5.81
N ASN A 99 -4.21 -0.99 -5.48
CA ASN A 99 -3.36 0.20 -5.62
C ASN A 99 -2.60 0.17 -6.96
N HIS A 100 -3.01 1.02 -7.91
CA HIS A 100 -2.38 1.17 -9.22
C HIS A 100 -0.85 1.44 -9.15
N THR A 101 -0.40 2.11 -8.09
CA THR A 101 1.03 2.41 -7.84
C THR A 101 1.87 1.13 -7.74
N LEU A 102 1.34 0.05 -7.15
CA LEU A 102 2.04 -1.24 -7.03
C LEU A 102 2.24 -1.92 -8.38
N TRP A 103 1.28 -1.79 -9.29
CA TRP A 103 1.39 -2.33 -10.64
C TRP A 103 2.48 -1.62 -11.43
N GLN A 104 2.64 -0.31 -11.23
CA GLN A 104 3.73 0.45 -11.85
C GLN A 104 5.10 0.01 -11.33
N LEU A 105 5.23 -0.34 -10.05
CA LEU A 105 6.48 -0.90 -9.51
C LEU A 105 6.91 -2.20 -10.18
N LYS A 106 5.96 -3.06 -10.57
CA LYS A 106 6.27 -4.32 -11.28
C LYS A 106 6.79 -4.06 -12.70
N ARG A 107 6.44 -2.92 -13.31
CA ARG A 107 6.83 -2.56 -14.68
C ARG A 107 8.17 -1.82 -14.75
N ARG A 108 8.81 -1.55 -13.61
CA ARG A 108 10.12 -0.91 -13.56
C ARG A 108 11.17 -1.83 -14.23
N PRO A 109 12.07 -1.30 -15.08
CA PRO A 109 13.16 -2.09 -15.65
C PRO A 109 14.13 -2.52 -14.55
N ASN A 110 14.75 -3.69 -14.71
CA ASN A 110 15.79 -4.24 -13.81
C ASN A 110 15.33 -4.44 -12.35
N VAL A 111 14.08 -4.88 -12.14
CA VAL A 111 13.59 -5.22 -10.80
C VAL A 111 14.23 -6.51 -10.28
N THR A 112 14.79 -6.45 -9.07
CA THR A 112 15.38 -7.59 -8.36
C THR A 112 14.45 -8.17 -7.28
N TYR A 113 13.35 -7.48 -6.99
CA TYR A 113 12.36 -7.87 -5.98
C TYR A 113 11.15 -8.56 -6.60
N LYS A 114 10.51 -9.44 -5.83
CA LYS A 114 9.18 -9.99 -6.14
C LYS A 114 8.10 -9.16 -5.44
N VAL A 115 6.92 -9.06 -6.04
CA VAL A 115 5.76 -8.38 -5.45
C VAL A 115 4.63 -9.38 -5.26
N ALA A 116 4.26 -9.63 -4.01
CA ALA A 116 3.11 -10.44 -3.62
C ALA A 116 1.97 -9.55 -3.11
N LEU A 117 0.75 -9.82 -3.58
CA LEU A 117 -0.46 -9.13 -3.14
C LEU A 117 -1.26 -10.10 -2.28
N ILE A 118 -1.67 -9.68 -1.09
CA ILE A 118 -2.53 -10.44 -0.20
C ILE A 118 -3.88 -9.73 -0.11
N GLN A 119 -4.94 -10.48 -0.37
CA GLN A 119 -6.32 -10.04 -0.23
C GLN A 119 -7.01 -10.93 0.80
N ASN A 120 -7.88 -10.33 1.62
CA ASN A 120 -8.77 -11.11 2.47
C ASN A 120 -9.80 -11.80 1.58
N GLY A 121 -9.75 -13.14 1.50
CA GLY A 121 -10.77 -13.93 0.85
C GLY A 121 -12.06 -13.90 1.66
N TRP A 122 -13.14 -13.39 1.07
CA TRP A 122 -14.47 -13.50 1.66
C TRP A 122 -14.95 -14.94 1.47
N ARG A 123 -15.25 -15.63 2.57
CA ARG A 123 -16.03 -16.86 2.50
C ARG A 123 -17.49 -16.42 2.46
N LEU A 124 -18.11 -16.49 1.29
CA LEU A 124 -19.57 -16.50 1.23
C LEU A 124 -20.02 -17.77 1.97
N THR A 125 -20.56 -17.62 3.17
CA THR A 125 -21.40 -18.68 3.75
C THR A 125 -22.57 -18.83 2.79
N VAL A 126 -22.64 -19.98 2.12
CA VAL A 126 -23.61 -20.27 1.05
C VAL A 126 -24.98 -20.55 1.68
N ASP A 127 -25.53 -19.58 2.40
CA ASP A 127 -26.87 -19.67 2.99
C ASP A 127 -27.83 -18.64 2.36
N PHE A 128 -27.33 -17.65 1.61
CA PHE A 128 -28.15 -16.46 1.29
C PHE A 128 -28.63 -16.29 -0.16
N GLU A 129 -28.24 -17.11 -1.14
CA GLU A 129 -28.67 -16.86 -2.53
C GLU A 129 -29.34 -18.02 -3.27
N ILE A 130 -29.25 -19.27 -2.78
CA ILE A 130 -29.94 -20.37 -3.47
C ILE A 130 -31.43 -20.37 -3.14
N SER A 131 -31.83 -20.15 -1.89
CA SER A 131 -33.26 -20.16 -1.52
C SER A 131 -34.05 -19.02 -2.16
N ALA A 132 -33.46 -17.85 -2.33
CA ALA A 132 -34.11 -16.71 -3.00
C ALA A 132 -34.34 -16.97 -4.50
N LEU A 133 -33.40 -17.64 -5.17
CA LEU A 133 -33.52 -18.07 -6.57
C LEU A 133 -34.50 -19.24 -6.76
N LEU A 134 -34.60 -20.14 -5.78
CA LEU A 134 -35.56 -21.26 -5.84
C LEU A 134 -36.99 -20.83 -5.50
N SER A 135 -37.17 -19.80 -4.66
CA SER A 135 -38.49 -19.26 -4.31
C SER A 135 -39.15 -18.42 -5.40
N SER A 136 -38.38 -17.88 -6.36
CA SER A 136 -38.94 -17.10 -7.47
C SER A 136 -39.46 -17.96 -8.62
N THR A 137 -39.11 -19.26 -8.65
CA THR A 137 -39.56 -20.21 -9.69
C THR A 137 -40.82 -21.00 -9.33
N SER A 138 -41.34 -20.89 -8.09
CA SER A 138 -42.49 -21.68 -7.63
C SER A 138 -43.84 -20.96 -7.69
N SER A 139 -43.92 -19.79 -8.32
CA SER A 139 -45.15 -18.96 -8.36
C SER A 139 -45.72 -18.77 -9.78
N CYS A 140 -45.59 -19.79 -10.63
CA CYS A 140 -46.41 -19.94 -11.84
C CYS A 140 -47.28 -21.20 -11.66
N GLY A 141 -48.41 -21.03 -10.99
CA GLY A 141 -49.50 -22.00 -10.88
C GLY A 141 -50.81 -21.31 -11.17
#